data_AF-R0KYH7-F1
#
_entry.id   AF-R0KYH7-F1
#
_cell.length_a   1.000
_cell.length_b   1.000
_cell.length_c   1.000
_cell.angle_alpha   90.00
_cell.angle_beta   90.00
_cell.angle_gamma   90.00
#
_symmetry.space_group_name_H-M   'P 1'
#
loop_
_entity.id
_entity.type
_entity.pdbx_description
1 polymer ?
#
loop_
_entity_poly.entity_id
_entity_poly.type
_entity_poly.pdbx_seq_one_letter_code
_entity_poly.pdbx_strand_id
1 'polypeptide(L)'
;MIPTETGNARVPVRLSCHIWGFYPPEVTVIWLHNGDIVEPDDYNPISAIPNGDWSYQTQMSLLVAPVAGDTYTCSVQHVSLQEPLLEDWSPGLMPEVTILVAVATVLMVLGLDLFLAGI
;
A
#
# COMPACT_ATOMS: atom_id res chain seq x y z
N MET A 1 10.34 -22.08 -32.79
CA MET A 1 11.29 -21.49 -31.83
C MET A 1 10.52 -20.49 -31.00
N ILE A 2 10.18 -20.85 -29.77
CA ILE A 2 9.57 -19.95 -28.79
C ILE A 2 10.75 -19.35 -28.02
N PRO A 3 10.94 -18.02 -27.99
CA PRO A 3 12.00 -17.47 -27.18
C PRO A 3 11.60 -17.61 -25.72
N THR A 4 12.33 -18.48 -25.01
CA THR A 4 12.44 -18.50 -23.56
C THR A 4 13.07 -17.17 -23.10
N GLU A 5 12.28 -16.31 -22.47
CA GLU A 5 12.82 -15.25 -21.61
C GLU A 5 12.89 -15.76 -20.17
N THR A 6 14.09 -16.15 -19.77
CA THR A 6 14.48 -16.26 -18.37
C THR A 6 15.05 -14.90 -17.97
N GLY A 7 14.22 -14.03 -17.39
CA GLY A 7 14.63 -12.71 -16.92
C GLY A 7 13.55 -12.00 -16.11
N ASN A 8 13.56 -12.17 -14.78
CA ASN A 8 12.85 -11.34 -13.81
C ASN A 8 11.38 -11.01 -14.15
N ALA A 9 10.49 -12.01 -14.16
CA ALA A 9 9.05 -11.77 -14.25
C ALA A 9 8.60 -10.90 -13.07
N ARG A 10 8.21 -9.66 -13.35
CA ARG A 10 7.70 -8.71 -12.35
C ARG A 10 6.39 -9.25 -11.83
N VAL A 11 6.31 -9.58 -10.54
CA VAL A 11 5.09 -10.11 -9.93
C VAL A 11 4.10 -8.96 -9.74
N PRO A 12 2.92 -9.01 -10.37
CA PRO A 12 1.92 -7.96 -10.19
C PRO A 12 1.34 -8.02 -8.77
N VAL A 13 1.14 -6.85 -8.17
CA VAL A 13 0.54 -6.64 -6.85
C VAL A 13 -0.67 -5.71 -7.01
N ARG A 14 -1.74 -5.99 -6.27
CA ARG A 14 -2.93 -5.13 -6.22
C ARG A 14 -2.88 -4.30 -4.95
N LEU A 15 -2.72 -2.99 -5.11
CA LEU A 15 -2.89 -2.02 -4.04
C LEU A 15 -4.38 -1.73 -3.86
N SER A 16 -4.80 -1.51 -2.62
CA SER A 16 -6.16 -1.13 -2.27
C SER A 16 -6.11 0.03 -1.28
N CYS A 17 -6.68 1.16 -1.67
CA CYS A 17 -6.87 2.30 -0.80
C CYS A 17 -8.28 2.25 -0.24
N HIS A 18 -8.40 2.16 1.08
CA HIS A 18 -9.67 2.09 1.79
C HIS A 18 -9.95 3.45 2.44
N ILE A 19 -11.12 4.01 2.19
CA ILE A 19 -11.53 5.32 2.70
C ILE A 19 -12.83 5.12 3.49
N TRP A 20 -12.89 5.62 4.72
CA TRP A 20 -14.05 5.42 5.60
C TRP A 20 -14.31 6.64 6.49
N GLY A 21 -15.52 6.71 7.06
CA GLY A 21 -15.88 7.71 8.05
C GLY A 21 -16.07 9.12 7.47
N PHE A 22 -16.31 9.24 6.16
CA PHE A 22 -16.49 10.52 5.49
C PHE A 22 -17.96 10.82 5.23
N TYR A 23 -18.29 12.12 5.15
CA TYR A 23 -19.60 12.64 4.78
C TYR A 23 -19.42 14.06 4.24
N PRO A 24 -20.06 14.46 3.12
CA PRO A 24 -21.06 13.77 2.29
C PRO A 24 -20.47 12.64 1.40
N PRO A 25 -21.25 11.88 0.61
CA PRO A 25 -20.73 10.72 -0.14
C PRO A 25 -19.78 11.05 -1.31
N GLU A 26 -19.75 12.30 -1.77
CA GLU A 26 -18.91 12.72 -2.90
C GLU A 26 -17.42 12.78 -2.52
N VAL A 27 -16.65 11.80 -3.00
CA VAL A 27 -15.20 11.70 -2.78
C VAL A 27 -14.48 11.45 -4.11
N THR A 28 -13.30 12.05 -4.26
CA THR A 28 -12.43 11.82 -5.41
C THR A 28 -11.15 11.15 -4.93
N VAL A 29 -10.77 10.04 -5.57
CA VAL A 29 -9.55 9.28 -5.24
C VAL A 29 -8.69 9.18 -6.48
N ILE A 30 -7.43 9.56 -6.36
CA ILE A 30 -6.44 9.56 -7.45
C ILE A 30 -5.23 8.76 -6.99
N TRP A 31 -4.70 7.93 -7.88
CA TRP A 31 -3.42 7.28 -7.68
C TRP A 31 -2.29 8.10 -8.29
N LEU A 32 -1.21 8.26 -7.54
CA LEU A 32 0.05 8.83 -8.02
C LEU A 32 1.11 7.75 -8.01
N HIS A 33 1.97 7.74 -9.03
CA HIS A 33 3.18 6.94 -9.08
C HIS A 33 4.37 7.90 -9.19
N ASN A 34 5.20 7.97 -8.16
CA ASN A 34 6.34 8.90 -8.06
C ASN A 34 5.94 10.37 -8.31
N GLY A 35 4.71 10.74 -7.93
CA GLY A 35 4.14 12.09 -8.11
C GLY A 35 3.30 12.30 -9.37
N ASP A 36 3.36 11.38 -10.34
CA ASP A 36 2.58 11.47 -11.58
C ASP A 36 1.25 10.71 -11.46
N ILE A 37 0.17 11.28 -12.00
CA ILE A 37 -1.16 10.65 -11.98
C ILE A 37 -1.15 9.38 -12.83
N VAL A 38 -1.65 8.29 -12.26
CA VAL A 38 -1.85 7.02 -12.97
C VAL A 38 -3.31 6.62 -12.96
N GLU A 39 -3.77 6.10 -14.09
CA GLU A 39 -5.14 5.61 -14.22
C GLU A 39 -5.26 4.23 -13.54
N PRO A 40 -6.33 4.01 -12.78
CA PRO A 40 -6.64 2.70 -12.23
C PRO A 40 -7.09 1.74 -13.34
N ASP A 41 -6.76 0.47 -13.19
CA ASP A 41 -7.17 -0.61 -14.11
C ASP A 41 -8.68 -0.74 -14.28
N ASP A 42 -9.43 -0.34 -13.24
CA ASP A 42 -10.88 -0.45 -13.19
C ASP A 42 -11.49 0.95 -13.17
N TYR A 43 -12.19 1.32 -14.25
CA TYR A 43 -12.94 2.56 -14.37
C TYR A 43 -14.28 2.50 -13.62
N ASN A 44 -14.42 1.57 -12.68
CA ASN A 44 -15.61 1.52 -11.85
C ASN A 44 -15.73 2.86 -11.09
N PRO A 45 -16.86 3.58 -11.25
CA PRO A 45 -17.05 4.83 -10.55
C PRO A 45 -16.96 4.57 -9.04
N ILE A 46 -16.26 5.46 -8.34
CA ILE A 46 -16.13 5.39 -6.89
C ILE A 46 -17.55 5.43 -6.32
N SER A 47 -17.95 4.32 -5.69
CA SER A 47 -19.26 4.17 -5.08
C SER A 47 -19.11 4.24 -3.57
N ALA A 48 -19.77 5.23 -2.98
CA ALA A 48 -19.82 5.40 -1.53
C ALA A 48 -20.89 4.46 -0.95
N ILE A 49 -20.46 3.60 -0.03
CA ILE A 49 -21.30 2.64 0.69
C ILE A 49 -21.68 3.27 2.03
N PRO A 50 -22.98 3.41 2.36
CA PRO A 50 -23.41 3.98 3.63
C PRO A 50 -23.15 3.02 4.80
N ASN A 51 -22.68 3.57 5.93
CA ASN A 51 -22.36 2.79 7.14
C ASN A 51 -23.54 2.67 8.12
N GLY A 52 -24.60 3.46 7.94
CA GLY A 52 -25.77 3.49 8.84
C GLY A 52 -25.63 4.42 10.05
N ASP A 53 -24.51 5.12 10.17
CA ASP A 53 -24.19 6.09 11.23
C ASP A 53 -23.99 7.52 10.66
N TRP A 54 -24.57 7.81 9.49
CA TRP A 54 -24.39 9.04 8.72
C TRP A 54 -23.00 9.22 8.10
N SER A 55 -22.17 8.18 8.07
CA SER A 55 -20.92 8.17 7.32
C SER A 55 -20.96 7.20 6.13
N TYR A 56 -19.98 7.34 5.24
CA TYR A 56 -19.76 6.50 4.08
C TYR A 56 -18.37 5.86 4.10
N GLN A 57 -18.22 4.81 3.31
CA GLN A 57 -16.94 4.15 3.01
C GLN A 57 -16.83 3.82 1.52
N THR A 58 -15.61 3.73 1.01
CA THR A 58 -15.33 3.28 -0.36
C THR A 58 -13.92 2.71 -0.46
N GLN A 59 -13.59 2.12 -1.61
CA GLN A 59 -12.25 1.62 -1.88
C GLN A 59 -11.86 1.82 -3.34
N MET A 60 -10.58 2.01 -3.59
CA MET A 60 -10.02 2.10 -4.93
C MET A 60 -8.79 1.21 -5.07
N SER A 61 -8.74 0.40 -6.12
CA SER A 61 -7.63 -0.52 -6.34
C SER A 61 -6.78 -0.12 -7.54
N LEU A 62 -5.48 -0.45 -7.48
CA LEU A 62 -4.51 -0.25 -8.56
C LEU A 62 -3.66 -1.51 -8.70
N LEU A 63 -3.58 -2.08 -9.91
CA LEU A 63 -2.68 -3.19 -10.21
C LEU A 63 -1.35 -2.62 -10.68
N VAL A 64 -0.27 -3.03 -10.05
CA VAL A 64 1.07 -2.51 -10.33
C VAL A 64 2.09 -3.63 -10.37
N ALA A 65 3.21 -3.41 -11.03
CA ALA A 65 4.36 -4.32 -11.03
C ALA A 65 5.55 -3.57 -10.41
N PRO A 66 5.58 -3.43 -9.07
CA PRO A 66 6.38 -2.43 -8.39
C PRO A 66 7.86 -2.79 -8.39
N VAL A 67 8.73 -1.79 -8.50
CA VAL A 67 10.19 -1.94 -8.39
C VAL A 67 10.72 -1.21 -7.17
N ALA A 68 11.85 -1.68 -6.63
CA ALA A 68 12.49 -1.04 -5.49
C ALA A 68 12.76 0.45 -5.78
N GLY A 69 12.26 1.33 -4.92
CA GLY A 69 12.33 2.78 -5.09
C GLY A 69 11.05 3.43 -5.60
N ASP A 70 10.09 2.65 -6.13
CA ASP A 70 8.77 3.19 -6.46
C ASP A 70 8.02 3.64 -5.21
N THR A 71 7.25 4.70 -5.35
CA THR A 71 6.27 5.14 -4.37
C THR A 71 4.93 5.35 -5.07
N TYR A 72 3.89 4.72 -4.55
CA TYR A 72 2.52 4.84 -4.99
C TYR A 72 1.73 5.56 -3.91
N THR A 73 1.06 6.65 -4.26
CA THR A 73 0.30 7.46 -3.31
C THR A 73 -1.18 7.41 -3.63
N CYS A 74 -2.01 7.09 -2.64
CA CYS A 74 -3.45 7.31 -2.72
C CYS A 74 -3.76 8.74 -2.28
N SER A 75 -4.24 9.57 -3.20
CA SER A 75 -4.66 10.95 -2.94
C SER A 75 -6.18 11.01 -2.83
N VAL A 76 -6.67 11.37 -1.65
CA VAL A 76 -8.11 11.46 -1.35
C VAL A 76 -8.51 12.93 -1.21
N GLN A 77 -9.41 13.35 -2.08
CA GLN A 77 -10.02 14.68 -2.07
C GLN A 77 -11.47 14.58 -1.62
N HIS A 78 -11.81 15.34 -0.60
CA HIS A 78 -13.14 15.35 0.01
C HIS A 78 -13.41 16.71 0.63
N VAL A 79 -14.66 17.18 0.60
CA VAL A 79 -15.06 18.52 1.07
C VAL A 79 -14.80 18.76 2.56
N SER A 80 -14.72 17.69 3.37
CA SER A 80 -14.37 17.81 4.80
C SER A 80 -12.87 18.07 5.05
N LEU A 81 -12.03 17.97 4.01
CA LEU A 81 -10.58 18.14 4.13
C LEU A 81 -10.17 19.48 3.52
N GLN A 82 -9.31 20.22 4.21
CA GLN A 82 -8.75 21.49 3.71
C GLN A 82 -7.72 21.25 2.60
N GLU A 83 -7.02 20.12 2.66
CA GLU A 83 -5.98 19.67 1.74
C GLU A 83 -6.21 18.18 1.45
N PRO A 84 -5.77 17.65 0.28
CA PRO A 84 -5.92 16.24 -0.02
C PRO A 84 -5.16 15.37 0.99
N LEU A 85 -5.77 14.28 1.43
CA LEU A 85 -5.10 13.28 2.25
C LEU A 85 -4.24 12.40 1.33
N LEU A 86 -2.96 12.20 1.69
CA LEU A 86 -1.98 11.45 0.92
C LEU A 86 -1.51 10.25 1.74
N GLU A 87 -1.69 9.06 1.21
CA GLU A 87 -1.22 7.82 1.83
C GLU A 87 -0.24 7.11 0.89
N ASP A 88 1.01 6.96 1.35
CA ASP A 88 2.10 6.40 0.55
C ASP A 88 2.27 4.90 0.76
N TRP A 89 2.60 4.21 -0.32
CA TRP A 89 3.00 2.82 -0.33
C TRP A 89 4.25 2.62 -1.18
N SER A 90 5.21 1.88 -0.64
CA SER A 90 6.46 1.53 -1.33
C SER A 90 6.71 0.02 -1.18
N PRO A 91 7.28 -0.65 -2.18
CA PRO A 91 7.57 -2.07 -2.09
C PRO A 91 8.62 -2.35 -1.01
N GLY A 92 8.30 -3.27 -0.12
CA GLY A 92 9.14 -3.66 1.01
C GLY A 92 8.39 -3.67 2.33
N LEU A 93 9.11 -3.93 3.41
CA LEU A 93 8.57 -3.78 4.76
C LEU A 93 8.58 -2.30 5.14
N MET A 94 7.56 -1.89 5.90
CA MET A 94 7.57 -0.58 6.54
C MET A 94 8.81 -0.46 7.44
N PRO A 95 9.37 0.76 7.61
CA PRO A 95 10.59 0.96 8.41
C PRO A 95 10.44 0.41 9.84
N GLU A 96 9.28 0.60 10.46
CA GLU A 96 8.97 0.11 11.81
C GLU A 96 9.06 -1.43 11.90
N VAL A 97 8.44 -2.13 10.94
CA VAL A 97 8.47 -3.60 10.88
C VAL A 97 9.87 -4.10 10.57
N THR A 98 10.62 -3.39 9.72
CA THR A 98 12.01 -3.73 9.40
C THR A 98 12.89 -3.71 10.65
N ILE A 99 12.73 -2.69 11.50
CA ILE A 99 13.47 -2.59 12.78
C ILE A 99 13.06 -3.74 13.71
N LEU A 100 11.77 -4.03 13.85
CA LEU A 100 11.30 -5.12 14.70
C LEU A 100 11.86 -6.47 14.27
N VAL A 101 11.87 -6.76 12.97
CA VAL A 101 12.46 -7.97 12.41
C VAL A 101 13.96 -8.01 12.71
N ALA A 102 14.68 -6.90 12.50
CA ALA A 102 16.12 -6.84 12.78
C ALA A 102 16.45 -7.06 14.26
N VAL A 103 15.67 -6.50 15.19
CA VAL A 103 15.86 -6.72 16.63
C VAL A 103 15.57 -8.18 16.99
N ALA A 104 14.46 -8.74 16.49
CA ALA A 104 14.10 -10.12 16.75
C ALA A 104 15.16 -11.11 16.24
N THR A 105 15.71 -10.88 15.04
CA THR A 105 16.76 -11.73 14.47
C THR A 105 18.05 -11.64 15.29
N VAL A 106 18.46 -10.44 15.72
CA VAL A 106 19.65 -10.27 16.58
C VAL A 106 19.48 -10.99 17.92
N LEU A 107 18.34 -10.83 18.59
CA LEU A 107 18.07 -11.52 19.85
C LEU A 107 18.04 -13.05 19.69
N MET A 108 17.46 -13.53 18.59
CA MET A 108 17.41 -14.96 18.29
C MET A 108 18.81 -15.54 18.05
N VAL A 109 19.67 -14.84 17.32
CA VAL A 109 21.06 -15.25 17.06
C VAL A 109 21.85 -15.26 18.37
N LEU A 110 21.80 -14.18 19.16
CA LEU A 110 22.50 -14.10 20.45
C LEU A 110 22.03 -15.19 21.42
N GLY A 111 20.73 -15.48 21.46
CA GLY A 111 20.17 -16.55 22.30
C GLY A 111 20.67 -17.93 21.87
N LEU A 112 20.75 -18.20 20.57
CA LEU A 112 21.29 -19.46 20.03
C LEU A 112 22.77 -19.64 20.38
N ASP A 113 23.58 -18.59 20.24
CA ASP A 113 25.01 -18.62 20.56
C ASP A 113 25.26 -18.92 22.05
N LEU A 114 24.50 -18.29 22.95
CA LEU A 114 24.58 -18.54 24.40
C LEU A 114 24.18 -19.98 24.75
N PHE A 115 23.12 -20.50 24.12
CA PHE A 115 22.67 -21.87 24.32
C PHE A 115 23.73 -22.89 23.87
N LEU A 116 24.37 -22.67 22.71
CA LEU A 116 25.45 -23.53 22.22
C LEU A 116 26.72 -23.44 23.08
N ALA A 117 27.00 -22.29 23.69
CA ALA A 117 28.10 -22.11 24.65
C ALA A 117 27.85 -22.79 26.01
N GLY A 118 26.66 -23.36 26.23
CA GLY A 118 26.33 -24.11 27.44
C GLY A 118 26.05 -23.23 28.67
N ILE A 119 25.62 -21.99 28.46
CA ILE A 119 25.12 -21.07 29.50
C ILE A 119 23.64 -21.36 29.79
#